data_AF-A0A815WVA7-F1
#
_entry.id   AF-A0A815WVA7-F1
#
_cell.length_a   1.000
_cell.length_b   1.000
_cell.length_c   1.000
_cell.angle_alpha   90.00
_cell.angle_beta   90.00
_cell.angle_gamma   90.00
#
_symmetry.space_group_name_H-M   'P 1'
#
loop_
_entity.id
_entity.type
_entity.pdbx_description
1 polymer ?
#
loop_
_entity_poly.entity_id
_entity_poly.type
_entity_poly.pdbx_seq_one_letter_code
_entity_poly.pdbx_strand_id
1 'polypeptide(L)'
;QNAFKYLEDLKENHSMICLTISFELLKQTHNQHILHHYSLHLMESIIKHKWNILKNDDRNLVKKQLFSIIKSTYLNQIFTEPAHIRNSLAKCLVELIKRDCFEKVNTTLDEIVSMIQEINQIQDSNATQLELILLVYRFLNEELTLYAQNIQAQRRRQILNQLQKRLNDILPCLIRISNDLLTVPEQHERLTQTCLLTVNSFLTWVEYNHFEQYELFLCELFLKFFQLNSVK
;
A
#
# COMPACT_ATOMS: atom_id res chain seq x y z
N GLN A 1 -28.14 16.66 6.69
CA GLN A 1 -28.69 15.50 7.43
C GLN A 1 -29.30 14.45 6.50
N ASN A 2 -30.17 14.81 5.54
CA ASN A 2 -30.76 13.84 4.59
C ASN A 2 -29.73 13.19 3.65
N ALA A 3 -28.78 13.96 3.11
CA ALA A 3 -27.70 13.42 2.26
C ALA A 3 -26.83 12.40 2.99
N PHE A 4 -26.47 12.66 4.25
CA PHE A 4 -25.69 11.74 5.07
C PHE A 4 -26.44 10.42 5.31
N LYS A 5 -27.73 10.48 5.68
CA LYS A 5 -28.55 9.28 5.86
C LYS A 5 -28.65 8.44 4.58
N TYR A 6 -28.82 9.10 3.44
CA TYR A 6 -28.86 8.41 2.14
C TYR A 6 -27.54 7.71 1.81
N LEU A 7 -26.40 8.35 2.08
CA LEU A 7 -25.08 7.74 1.85
C LEU A 7 -24.79 6.55 2.76
N GLU A 8 -25.18 6.63 4.04
CA GLU A 8 -25.06 5.49 4.96
C GLU A 8 -25.99 4.33 4.57
N ASP A 9 -27.24 4.62 4.18
CA ASP A 9 -28.18 3.59 3.69
C ASP A 9 -27.66 2.89 2.42
N LEU A 10 -27.16 3.65 1.45
CA LEU A 10 -26.51 3.11 0.26
C LEU A 10 -25.36 2.16 0.62
N LYS A 11 -24.47 2.59 1.53
CA LYS A 11 -23.30 1.82 1.95
C LYS A 11 -23.69 0.52 2.69
N GLU A 12 -24.72 0.58 3.52
CA GLU A 12 -25.19 -0.55 4.31
C GLU A 12 -25.95 -1.60 3.48
N ASN A 13 -26.84 -1.13 2.60
CA ASN A 13 -27.84 -1.95 1.91
C ASN A 13 -27.54 -2.20 0.43
N HIS A 14 -26.69 -1.38 -0.19
CA HIS A 14 -26.41 -1.40 -1.64
C HIS A 14 -24.91 -1.42 -1.97
N SER A 15 -24.14 -2.26 -1.28
CA SER A 15 -22.67 -2.27 -1.39
C SER A 15 -22.13 -2.44 -2.82
N MET A 16 -22.79 -3.22 -3.68
CA MET A 16 -22.34 -3.36 -5.08
C MET A 16 -22.53 -2.08 -5.90
N ILE A 17 -23.66 -1.38 -5.70
CA ILE A 17 -23.93 -0.10 -6.34
C ILE A 17 -22.88 0.92 -5.87
N CYS A 18 -22.57 0.92 -4.57
CA CYS A 18 -21.53 1.77 -3.99
C CYS A 18 -20.13 1.51 -4.56
N LEU A 19 -19.74 0.24 -4.79
CA LEU A 19 -18.49 -0.09 -5.47
C LEU A 19 -18.47 0.47 -6.89
N THR A 20 -19.53 0.25 -7.67
CA THR A 20 -19.64 0.80 -9.04
C THR A 20 -19.54 2.33 -9.04
N ILE A 21 -20.28 3.01 -8.15
CA ILE A 21 -20.20 4.47 -8.00
C ILE A 21 -18.77 4.90 -7.66
N SER A 22 -18.11 4.22 -6.73
CA SER A 22 -16.74 4.56 -6.34
C SER A 22 -15.78 4.44 -7.51
N PHE A 23 -15.88 3.38 -8.31
CA PHE A 23 -15.06 3.24 -9.50
C PHE A 23 -15.33 4.32 -10.54
N GLU A 24 -16.58 4.70 -10.77
CA GLU A 24 -16.91 5.78 -11.70
C GLU A 24 -16.43 7.16 -11.22
N LEU A 25 -16.49 7.42 -9.91
CA LEU A 25 -15.96 8.64 -9.31
C LEU A 25 -14.42 8.69 -9.40
N LEU A 26 -13.73 7.57 -9.24
CA LEU A 26 -12.28 7.49 -9.40
C LEU A 26 -11.81 7.78 -10.83
N LYS A 27 -12.63 7.50 -11.84
CA LYS A 27 -12.33 7.80 -13.26
C LYS A 27 -12.46 9.29 -13.60
N GLN A 28 -13.10 10.09 -12.77
CA GLN A 28 -13.28 11.52 -13.05
C GLN A 28 -11.94 12.25 -12.95
N THR A 29 -11.55 12.98 -14.00
CA THR A 29 -10.21 13.61 -14.13
C THR A 29 -10.18 15.08 -13.70
N HIS A 30 -11.33 15.69 -13.39
CA HIS A 30 -11.45 17.15 -13.16
C HIS A 30 -11.04 17.63 -11.75
N ASN A 31 -9.86 17.25 -11.24
CA ASN A 31 -9.33 17.69 -9.92
C ASN A 31 -10.36 17.57 -8.76
N GLN A 32 -11.12 16.47 -8.75
CA GLN A 32 -12.16 16.23 -7.74
C GLN A 32 -11.61 15.44 -6.55
N HIS A 33 -10.53 15.92 -5.92
CA HIS A 33 -9.84 15.19 -4.84
C HIS A 33 -10.78 14.79 -3.69
N ILE A 34 -11.79 15.62 -3.37
CA ILE A 34 -12.80 15.28 -2.36
C ILE A 34 -13.59 14.03 -2.76
N LEU A 35 -14.00 13.92 -4.03
CA LEU A 35 -14.73 12.76 -4.54
C LEU A 35 -13.84 11.53 -4.63
N HIS A 36 -12.59 11.70 -5.05
CA HIS A 36 -11.59 10.64 -5.04
C HIS A 36 -11.36 10.08 -3.64
N HIS A 37 -11.14 10.96 -2.67
CA HIS A 37 -10.98 10.59 -1.26
C HIS A 37 -12.23 9.86 -0.73
N TYR A 38 -13.41 10.42 -1.00
CA TYR A 38 -14.67 9.81 -0.59
C TYR A 38 -14.87 8.42 -1.20
N SER A 39 -14.52 8.25 -2.48
CA SER A 39 -14.62 6.97 -3.20
C SER A 39 -13.70 5.91 -2.60
N LEU A 40 -12.45 6.28 -2.32
CA LEU A 40 -11.50 5.38 -1.65
C LEU A 40 -11.97 4.99 -0.26
N HIS A 41 -12.46 5.96 0.53
CA HIS A 41 -13.00 5.69 1.86
C HIS A 41 -14.22 4.76 1.81
N LEU A 42 -15.09 4.96 0.83
CA LEU A 42 -16.26 4.11 0.63
C LEU A 42 -15.84 2.67 0.26
N MET A 43 -14.90 2.52 -0.66
CA MET A 43 -14.33 1.20 -1.03
C MET A 43 -13.66 0.52 0.16
N GLU A 44 -12.80 1.23 0.89
CA GLU A 44 -12.14 0.75 2.11
C GLU A 44 -13.19 0.23 3.10
N SER A 45 -14.28 0.98 3.32
CA SER A 45 -15.35 0.57 4.23
C SER A 45 -16.07 -0.71 3.78
N ILE A 46 -16.33 -0.86 2.48
CA ILE A 46 -16.95 -2.07 1.93
C ILE A 46 -16.00 -3.28 2.06
N ILE A 47 -14.72 -3.13 1.70
CA ILE A 47 -13.71 -4.18 1.87
C ILE A 47 -13.61 -4.57 3.35
N LYS A 48 -13.61 -3.58 4.25
CA LYS A 48 -13.48 -3.84 5.68
C LYS A 48 -14.68 -4.59 6.26
N HIS A 49 -15.91 -4.21 5.90
CA HIS A 49 -17.11 -4.68 6.61
C HIS A 49 -17.99 -5.66 5.82
N LYS A 50 -17.91 -5.66 4.49
CA LYS A 50 -18.84 -6.40 3.62
C LYS A 50 -18.13 -7.41 2.71
N TRP A 51 -16.79 -7.49 2.73
CA TRP A 51 -16.00 -8.39 1.87
C TRP A 51 -16.49 -9.84 1.83
N ASN A 52 -16.80 -10.43 2.98
CA ASN A 52 -17.25 -11.83 3.06
C ASN A 52 -18.66 -12.07 2.48
N ILE A 53 -19.43 -11.00 2.27
CA ILE A 53 -20.79 -11.04 1.73
C ILE A 53 -20.77 -10.80 0.20
N LEU A 54 -19.68 -10.21 -0.32
CA LEU A 54 -19.51 -10.00 -1.75
C LEU A 54 -19.33 -11.33 -2.49
N LYS A 55 -19.85 -11.42 -3.72
CA LYS A 55 -19.62 -12.57 -4.59
C LYS A 55 -18.15 -12.61 -5.02
N ASN A 56 -17.67 -13.79 -5.42
CA ASN A 56 -16.30 -13.96 -5.93
C ASN A 56 -16.00 -13.01 -7.09
N ASP A 57 -16.95 -12.86 -8.03
CA ASP A 57 -16.78 -12.00 -9.19
C ASP A 57 -16.66 -10.51 -8.79
N ASP A 58 -17.43 -10.07 -7.80
CA ASP A 58 -17.37 -8.71 -7.27
C ASP A 58 -16.03 -8.46 -6.58
N ARG A 59 -15.55 -9.41 -5.77
CA ARG A 59 -14.22 -9.35 -5.13
C ARG A 59 -13.10 -9.28 -6.17
N ASN A 60 -13.17 -10.11 -7.21
CA ASN A 60 -12.20 -10.10 -8.30
C ASN A 60 -12.23 -8.79 -9.09
N LEU A 61 -13.41 -8.22 -9.32
CA LEU A 61 -13.57 -6.92 -9.95
C LEU A 61 -12.90 -5.83 -9.10
N VAL A 62 -13.12 -5.82 -7.78
CA VAL A 62 -12.49 -4.86 -6.87
C VAL A 62 -10.96 -4.94 -6.93
N LYS A 63 -10.40 -6.15 -6.85
CA LYS A 63 -8.96 -6.39 -6.99
C LYS A 63 -8.44 -5.83 -8.32
N LYS A 64 -9.08 -6.23 -9.43
CA LYS A 64 -8.68 -5.82 -10.79
C LYS A 64 -8.68 -4.31 -10.97
N GLN A 65 -9.72 -3.62 -10.49
CA GLN A 65 -9.84 -2.16 -10.60
C GLN A 65 -8.76 -1.45 -9.78
N LEU A 66 -8.56 -1.86 -8.52
CA LEU A 66 -7.52 -1.28 -7.66
C LEU A 66 -6.12 -1.47 -8.25
N PHE A 67 -5.79 -2.66 -8.75
CA PHE A 67 -4.50 -2.90 -9.41
C PHE A 67 -4.35 -2.13 -10.72
N SER A 68 -5.43 -1.95 -11.48
CA SER A 68 -5.39 -1.11 -12.69
C SER A 68 -5.04 0.35 -12.38
N ILE A 69 -5.43 0.87 -11.21
CA ILE A 69 -5.06 2.21 -10.77
C ILE A 69 -3.55 2.26 -10.48
N ILE A 70 -3.03 1.30 -9.70
CA ILE A 70 -1.61 1.21 -9.36
C ILE A 70 -0.73 1.00 -10.59
N LYS A 71 -1.16 0.23 -11.58
CA LYS A 71 -0.34 -0.03 -12.78
C LYS A 71 -0.39 1.11 -13.81
N SER A 72 -1.38 1.99 -13.70
CA SER A 72 -1.51 3.11 -14.63
C SER A 72 -0.65 4.29 -14.19
N THR A 73 0.46 4.53 -14.89
CA THR A 73 1.35 5.68 -14.67
C THR A 73 0.59 7.01 -14.70
N TYR A 74 -0.32 7.17 -15.66
CA TYR A 74 -1.12 8.39 -15.81
C TYR A 74 -2.07 8.61 -14.64
N LEU A 75 -2.82 7.57 -14.26
CA LEU A 75 -3.73 7.66 -13.13
C LEU A 75 -2.94 7.90 -11.85
N ASN A 76 -1.84 7.18 -11.61
CA ASN A 76 -0.99 7.39 -10.44
C ASN A 76 -0.49 8.83 -10.32
N GLN A 77 0.10 9.40 -11.37
CA GLN A 77 0.71 10.73 -11.28
C GLN A 77 -0.32 11.83 -10.97
N ILE A 78 -1.52 11.79 -11.58
CA ILE A 78 -2.55 12.83 -11.36
C ILE A 78 -3.34 12.56 -10.09
N PHE A 79 -3.68 11.29 -9.83
CA PHE A 79 -4.56 10.90 -8.74
C PHE A 79 -3.86 10.93 -7.37
N THR A 80 -2.60 10.52 -7.32
CA THR A 80 -1.87 10.33 -6.05
C THR A 80 -0.91 11.45 -5.70
N GLU A 81 -0.89 12.55 -6.46
CA GLU A 81 -0.09 13.73 -6.12
C GLU A 81 -0.45 14.27 -4.72
N PRO A 82 -1.75 14.45 -4.37
CA PRO A 82 -2.13 14.79 -3.00
C PRO A 82 -1.88 13.62 -2.05
N ALA A 83 -1.09 13.89 -0.99
CA ALA A 83 -0.70 12.88 -0.01
C ALA A 83 -1.90 12.14 0.63
N HIS A 84 -3.01 12.84 0.87
CA HIS A 84 -4.20 12.23 1.49
C HIS A 84 -4.87 11.20 0.56
N ILE A 85 -4.86 11.40 -0.76
CA ILE A 85 -5.40 10.44 -1.73
C ILE A 85 -4.49 9.22 -1.82
N ARG A 86 -3.18 9.46 -1.97
CA ARG A 86 -2.16 8.39 -2.01
C ARG A 86 -2.23 7.50 -0.77
N ASN A 87 -2.29 8.12 0.42
CA ASN A 87 -2.40 7.39 1.68
C ASN A 87 -3.73 6.62 1.79
N SER A 88 -4.83 7.18 1.30
CA SER A 88 -6.13 6.49 1.30
C SER A 88 -6.14 5.29 0.37
N LEU A 89 -5.48 5.39 -0.79
CA LEU A 89 -5.35 4.27 -1.72
C LEU A 89 -4.47 3.17 -1.14
N ALA A 90 -3.33 3.52 -0.53
CA ALA A 90 -2.48 2.56 0.17
C ALA A 90 -3.24 1.83 1.28
N LYS A 91 -4.01 2.54 2.10
CA LYS A 91 -4.83 1.94 3.17
C LYS A 91 -5.93 1.03 2.64
N CYS A 92 -6.58 1.41 1.54
CA CYS A 92 -7.57 0.56 0.87
C CYS A 92 -6.95 -0.77 0.41
N LEU A 93 -5.73 -0.74 -0.13
CA LEU A 93 -4.98 -1.95 -0.50
C LEU A 93 -4.53 -2.78 0.70
N VAL A 94 -4.13 -2.14 1.81
CA VAL A 94 -3.83 -2.84 3.07
C VAL A 94 -5.07 -3.56 3.59
N GLU A 95 -6.24 -2.93 3.60
CA GLU A 95 -7.50 -3.59 3.95
C GLU A 95 -7.82 -4.75 3.01
N LEU A 96 -7.54 -4.61 1.70
CA LEU A 96 -7.70 -5.68 0.72
C LEU A 96 -6.78 -6.88 1.05
N ILE A 97 -5.49 -6.66 1.32
CA ILE A 97 -4.53 -7.71 1.73
C ILE A 97 -5.03 -8.41 3.00
N LYS A 98 -5.45 -7.65 4.02
CA LYS A 98 -5.99 -8.18 5.29
C LYS A 98 -7.28 -8.98 5.11
N ARG A 99 -7.99 -8.85 3.99
CA ARG A 99 -9.21 -9.61 3.72
C ARG A 99 -8.93 -10.80 2.83
N ASP A 100 -8.09 -10.62 1.83
CA ASP A 100 -7.73 -11.65 0.85
C ASP A 100 -6.81 -12.73 1.41
N CYS A 101 -5.96 -12.41 2.39
CA CYS A 101 -5.04 -13.38 2.99
C CYS A 101 -5.74 -14.56 3.72
N PHE A 102 -7.03 -14.43 4.01
CA PHE A 102 -7.87 -15.48 4.59
C PHE A 102 -8.59 -16.32 3.53
N GLU A 103 -8.51 -15.93 2.25
CA GLU A 103 -9.07 -16.69 1.15
C GLU A 103 -8.13 -17.82 0.72
N LYS A 104 -8.71 -18.83 0.06
CA LYS A 104 -7.95 -19.97 -0.46
C LYS A 104 -6.93 -19.56 -1.53
N VAL A 105 -7.20 -18.49 -2.27
CA VAL A 105 -6.34 -17.96 -3.33
C VAL A 105 -5.97 -16.53 -2.93
N ASN A 106 -4.97 -16.41 -2.05
CA ASN A 106 -4.41 -15.12 -1.64
C ASN A 106 -3.62 -14.53 -2.81
N THR A 107 -4.26 -13.73 -3.65
CA THR A 107 -3.62 -13.14 -4.84
C THR A 107 -3.13 -11.73 -4.59
N THR A 108 -3.67 -11.04 -3.57
CA THR A 108 -3.44 -9.60 -3.43
C THR A 108 -2.03 -9.29 -2.97
N LEU A 109 -1.51 -10.00 -1.97
CA LEU A 109 -0.13 -9.81 -1.54
C LEU A 109 0.85 -10.22 -2.64
N ASP A 110 0.57 -11.33 -3.32
CA ASP A 110 1.42 -11.82 -4.41
C ASP A 110 1.51 -10.83 -5.59
N GLU A 111 0.40 -10.17 -5.94
CA GLU A 111 0.40 -9.12 -6.96
C GLU A 111 1.26 -7.91 -6.54
N ILE A 112 1.18 -7.49 -5.26
CA ILE A 112 2.00 -6.39 -4.72
C ILE A 112 3.49 -6.76 -4.71
N VAL A 113 3.82 -8.02 -4.43
CA VAL A 113 5.18 -8.56 -4.54
C VAL A 113 5.65 -8.56 -6.00
N SER A 114 4.83 -9.00 -6.94
CA SER A 114 5.16 -8.94 -8.38
C SER A 114 5.44 -7.50 -8.83
N MET A 115 4.59 -6.55 -8.43
CA MET A 115 4.74 -5.15 -8.84
C MET A 115 6.03 -4.50 -8.33
N ILE A 116 6.49 -4.81 -7.11
CA ILE A 116 7.80 -4.28 -6.64
C ILE A 116 8.97 -4.96 -7.36
N GLN A 117 8.85 -6.23 -7.70
CA GLN A 117 9.86 -6.98 -8.46
C GLN A 117 10.01 -6.47 -9.90
N GLU A 118 8.90 -6.09 -10.55
CA GLU A 118 8.87 -5.53 -11.90
C GLU A 118 9.62 -4.17 -12.01
N ILE A 119 9.73 -3.42 -10.91
CA ILE A 119 10.44 -2.13 -10.88
C ILE A 119 11.94 -2.36 -10.66
N ASN A 120 12.66 -2.60 -11.77
CA ASN A 120 14.10 -2.85 -11.75
C ASN A 120 14.97 -1.59 -11.65
N GLN A 121 14.45 -0.44 -12.09
CA GLN A 121 15.14 0.85 -12.05
C GLN A 121 14.15 1.96 -11.72
N ILE A 122 14.59 2.94 -10.94
CA ILE A 122 13.77 4.09 -10.56
C ILE A 122 13.78 5.11 -11.70
N GLN A 123 12.60 5.48 -12.16
CA GLN A 123 12.36 6.44 -13.24
C GLN A 123 11.21 7.36 -12.85
N ASP A 124 11.16 8.57 -13.39
CA ASP A 124 10.06 9.52 -13.12
C ASP A 124 8.67 8.93 -13.49
N SER A 125 8.63 8.06 -14.50
CA SER A 125 7.42 7.35 -14.93
C SER A 125 6.91 6.31 -13.93
N ASN A 126 7.75 5.80 -13.03
CA ASN A 126 7.38 4.76 -12.07
C ASN A 126 7.55 5.16 -10.61
N ALA A 127 8.16 6.32 -10.32
CA ALA A 127 8.43 6.80 -8.97
C ALA A 127 7.16 6.85 -8.10
N THR A 128 6.05 7.32 -8.66
CA THR A 128 4.76 7.39 -7.96
C THR A 128 4.16 6.01 -7.67
N GLN A 129 4.26 5.08 -8.64
CA GLN A 129 3.83 3.69 -8.46
C GLN A 129 4.66 3.03 -7.35
N LEU A 130 5.97 3.20 -7.38
CA LEU A 130 6.89 2.68 -6.37
C LEU A 130 6.58 3.27 -4.99
N GLU A 131 6.36 4.58 -4.88
CA GLU A 131 5.97 5.23 -3.62
C GLU A 131 4.70 4.60 -3.03
N LEU A 132 3.69 4.36 -3.87
CA LEU A 132 2.44 3.73 -3.44
C LEU A 132 2.66 2.30 -2.95
N ILE A 133 3.45 1.49 -3.66
CA ILE A 133 3.78 0.12 -3.26
C ILE A 133 4.52 0.10 -1.90
N LEU A 134 5.49 1.00 -1.72
CA LEU A 134 6.22 1.14 -0.47
C LEU A 134 5.28 1.56 0.68
N LEU A 135 4.36 2.50 0.45
CA LEU A 135 3.35 2.88 1.44
C LEU A 135 2.45 1.70 1.85
N VAL A 136 2.07 0.83 0.91
CA VAL A 136 1.28 -0.38 1.23
C VAL A 136 2.06 -1.27 2.20
N TYR A 137 3.34 -1.56 1.91
CA TYR A 137 4.17 -2.37 2.81
C TYR A 137 4.34 -1.71 4.17
N ARG A 138 4.65 -0.41 4.19
CA ARG A 138 4.84 0.35 5.43
C ARG A 138 3.58 0.30 6.30
N PHE A 139 2.42 0.68 5.75
CA PHE A 139 1.17 0.72 6.52
C PHE A 139 0.73 -0.68 6.98
N LEU A 140 0.93 -1.72 6.14
CA LEU A 140 0.67 -3.09 6.55
C LEU A 140 1.55 -3.48 7.75
N ASN A 141 2.85 -3.21 7.69
CA ASN A 141 3.75 -3.49 8.81
C ASN A 141 3.37 -2.68 10.07
N GLU A 142 3.09 -1.39 9.95
CA GLU A 142 2.66 -0.54 11.07
C GLU A 142 1.38 -1.09 11.73
N GLU A 143 0.41 -1.58 10.96
CA GLU A 143 -0.79 -2.22 11.53
C GLU A 143 -0.49 -3.56 12.22
N LEU A 144 0.49 -4.31 11.72
CA LEU A 144 0.91 -5.59 12.29
C LEU A 144 1.88 -5.43 13.47
N THR A 145 2.48 -4.26 13.69
CA THR A 145 3.42 -4.01 14.78
C THR A 145 2.92 -2.91 15.71
N LEU A 146 2.98 -1.65 15.29
CA LEU A 146 2.64 -0.47 16.10
C LEU A 146 1.17 -0.45 16.54
N TYR A 147 0.25 -0.83 15.65
CA TYR A 147 -1.19 -0.83 15.92
C TYR A 147 -1.75 -2.24 16.10
N ALA A 148 -0.91 -3.19 16.54
CA ALA A 148 -1.28 -4.59 16.67
C ALA A 148 -2.53 -4.84 17.54
N GLN A 149 -2.86 -3.96 18.50
CA GLN A 149 -4.10 -4.07 19.28
C GLN A 149 -5.39 -3.95 18.45
N ASN A 150 -5.32 -3.35 17.26
CA ASN A 150 -6.49 -3.12 16.40
C ASN A 150 -6.85 -4.35 15.54
N ILE A 151 -6.04 -5.43 15.62
CA ILE A 151 -6.24 -6.66 14.87
C ILE A 151 -6.27 -7.87 15.80
N GLN A 152 -7.19 -8.79 15.54
CA GLN A 152 -7.26 -10.05 16.29
C GLN A 152 -5.94 -10.83 16.16
N ALA A 153 -5.40 -11.30 17.29
CA ALA A 153 -4.07 -11.93 17.34
C ALA A 153 -3.88 -13.09 16.34
N GLN A 154 -4.90 -13.95 16.15
CA GLN A 154 -4.84 -15.05 15.17
C GLN A 154 -4.74 -14.52 13.74
N ARG A 155 -5.52 -13.49 13.40
CA ARG A 155 -5.48 -12.84 12.08
C ARG A 155 -4.12 -12.21 11.81
N ARG A 156 -3.61 -11.47 12.79
CA ARG A 156 -2.27 -10.87 12.74
C ARG A 156 -1.18 -11.90 12.47
N ARG A 157 -1.17 -13.01 13.22
CA ARG A 157 -0.20 -14.10 13.04
C ARG A 157 -0.27 -14.70 11.64
N GLN A 158 -1.47 -14.90 11.10
CA GLN A 158 -1.63 -15.45 9.76
C GLN A 158 -1.07 -14.52 8.68
N ILE A 159 -1.31 -13.21 8.78
CA ILE A 159 -0.76 -12.23 7.84
C ILE A 159 0.77 -12.18 7.95
N LEU A 160 1.32 -12.13 9.17
CA LEU A 160 2.77 -12.15 9.39
C LEU A 160 3.41 -13.40 8.79
N ASN A 161 2.78 -14.58 8.96
CA ASN A 161 3.28 -15.82 8.36
C ASN A 161 3.29 -15.77 6.83
N GLN A 162 2.31 -15.11 6.19
CA GLN A 162 2.31 -14.93 4.74
C GLN A 162 3.41 -13.97 4.28
N LEU A 163 3.61 -12.86 5.01
CA LEU A 163 4.71 -11.93 4.73
C LEU A 163 6.07 -12.60 4.92
N GLN A 164 6.25 -13.39 5.98
CA GLN A 164 7.49 -14.11 6.26
C GLN A 164 7.88 -15.04 5.09
N LYS A 165 6.90 -15.72 4.49
CA LYS A 165 7.11 -16.57 3.30
C LYS A 165 7.54 -15.81 2.04
N ARG A 166 7.41 -14.49 2.02
CA ARG A 166 7.75 -13.60 0.90
C ARG A 166 8.95 -12.70 1.21
N LEU A 167 9.59 -12.82 2.39
CA LEU A 167 10.73 -11.96 2.74
C LEU A 167 11.89 -12.11 1.75
N ASN A 168 12.14 -13.32 1.25
CA ASN A 168 13.17 -13.58 0.24
C ASN A 168 12.87 -12.91 -1.11
N ASP A 169 11.60 -12.57 -1.38
CA ASP A 169 11.17 -11.86 -2.58
C ASP A 169 11.17 -10.34 -2.36
N ILE A 170 10.78 -9.89 -1.16
CA ILE A 170 10.57 -8.48 -0.83
C ILE A 170 11.86 -7.78 -0.41
N LEU A 171 12.65 -8.37 0.50
CA LEU A 171 13.82 -7.70 1.09
C LEU A 171 14.89 -7.35 0.05
N PRO A 172 15.27 -8.23 -0.90
CA PRO A 172 16.24 -7.85 -1.92
C PRO A 172 15.79 -6.64 -2.75
N CYS A 173 14.48 -6.54 -3.04
CA CYS A 173 13.93 -5.39 -3.75
C CYS A 173 14.06 -4.12 -2.91
N LEU A 174 13.68 -4.15 -1.63
CA LEU A 174 13.78 -3.00 -0.73
C LEU A 174 15.23 -2.50 -0.57
N ILE A 175 16.18 -3.42 -0.44
CA ILE A 175 17.61 -3.09 -0.34
C ILE A 175 18.12 -2.46 -1.63
N ARG A 176 17.82 -3.07 -2.79
CA ARG A 176 18.16 -2.50 -4.11
C ARG A 176 17.61 -1.08 -4.27
N ILE A 177 16.31 -0.91 -4.03
CA ILE A 177 15.62 0.38 -4.15
C ILE A 177 16.24 1.43 -3.20
N SER A 178 16.56 1.03 -1.97
CA SER A 178 17.22 1.92 -1.01
C SER A 178 18.59 2.37 -1.50
N ASN A 179 19.36 1.46 -2.09
CA ASN A 179 20.67 1.79 -2.66
C ASN A 179 20.55 2.73 -3.85
N ASP A 180 19.61 2.47 -4.75
CA ASP A 180 19.36 3.34 -5.92
C ASP A 180 19.00 4.75 -5.44
N LEU A 181 18.07 4.89 -4.49
CA LEU A 181 17.63 6.19 -3.95
C LEU A 181 18.72 6.97 -3.22
N LEU A 182 19.79 6.33 -2.72
CA LEU A 182 20.96 7.01 -2.16
C LEU A 182 21.80 7.72 -3.23
N THR A 183 21.71 7.28 -4.48
CA THR A 183 22.51 7.80 -5.61
C THR A 183 21.73 8.75 -6.52
N VAL A 184 20.41 8.80 -6.32
CA VAL A 184 19.47 9.51 -7.17
C VAL A 184 19.35 10.99 -6.73
N PRO A 185 19.15 11.94 -7.67
CA PRO A 185 19.02 13.38 -7.38
C PRO A 185 17.93 13.73 -6.34
N GLU A 186 18.07 14.92 -5.72
CA GLU A 186 17.14 15.48 -4.71
C GLU A 186 15.65 15.42 -5.10
N GLN A 187 15.35 15.36 -6.40
CA GLN A 187 13.99 15.29 -6.95
C GLN A 187 13.15 14.09 -6.43
N HIS A 188 13.75 13.07 -5.81
CA HIS A 188 13.05 11.93 -5.23
C HIS A 188 13.03 11.91 -3.69
N GLU A 189 13.31 13.02 -2.99
CA GLU A 189 13.38 13.11 -1.51
C GLU A 189 12.19 12.43 -0.81
N ARG A 190 10.97 12.66 -1.28
CA ARG A 190 9.74 12.06 -0.72
C ARG A 190 9.70 10.54 -0.87
N LEU A 191 10.11 10.03 -2.03
CA LEU A 191 10.21 8.60 -2.30
C LEU A 191 11.30 7.97 -1.43
N THR A 192 12.45 8.63 -1.28
CA THR A 192 13.54 8.24 -0.37
C THR A 192 13.03 8.12 1.07
N GLN A 193 12.34 9.13 1.58
CA GLN A 193 11.75 9.09 2.92
C GLN A 193 10.78 7.91 3.08
N THR A 194 9.92 7.68 2.09
CA THR A 194 8.96 6.57 2.10
C THR A 194 9.66 5.22 2.12
N CYS A 195 10.71 5.05 1.31
CA CYS A 195 11.51 3.84 1.26
C CYS A 195 12.18 3.55 2.61
N LEU A 196 12.84 4.53 3.20
CA LEU A 196 13.51 4.40 4.50
C LEU A 196 12.54 4.01 5.62
N LEU A 197 11.37 4.66 5.68
CA LEU A 197 10.33 4.32 6.65
C LEU A 197 9.77 2.91 6.42
N THR A 198 9.71 2.46 5.16
CA THR A 198 9.31 1.10 4.81
C THR A 198 10.35 0.08 5.28
N VAL A 199 11.64 0.29 5.01
CA VAL A 199 12.73 -0.58 5.50
C VAL A 199 12.71 -0.64 7.03
N ASN A 200 12.60 0.51 7.69
CA ASN A 200 12.50 0.59 9.15
C ASN A 200 11.32 -0.24 9.68
N SER A 201 10.17 -0.21 9.00
CA SER A 201 9.01 -1.01 9.41
C SER A 201 9.26 -2.52 9.40
N PHE A 202 10.09 -3.04 8.49
CA PHE A 202 10.50 -4.45 8.47
C PHE A 202 11.51 -4.77 9.57
N LEU A 203 12.49 -3.88 9.82
CA LEU A 203 13.50 -4.04 10.88
C LEU A 203 12.88 -4.22 12.27
N THR A 204 11.65 -3.73 12.50
CA THR A 204 10.98 -3.85 13.81
C THR A 204 10.55 -5.27 14.19
N TRP A 205 10.43 -6.19 13.24
CA TRP A 205 9.84 -7.52 13.52
C TRP A 205 10.50 -8.67 12.76
N VAL A 206 11.17 -8.42 11.63
CA VAL A 206 11.86 -9.46 10.87
C VAL A 206 13.10 -9.92 11.63
N GLU A 207 13.29 -11.23 11.71
CA GLU A 207 14.46 -11.83 12.35
C GLU A 207 15.76 -11.47 11.62
N TYR A 208 16.82 -11.18 12.39
CA TYR A 208 18.11 -10.71 11.90
C TYR A 208 18.72 -11.60 10.80
N ASN A 209 18.49 -12.92 10.82
CA ASN A 209 19.01 -13.84 9.80
C ASN A 209 18.63 -13.44 8.36
N HIS A 210 17.50 -12.75 8.16
CA HIS A 210 17.09 -12.27 6.84
C HIS A 210 17.87 -11.02 6.39
N PHE A 211 18.49 -10.30 7.33
CA PHE A 211 19.25 -9.08 7.12
C PHE A 211 20.77 -9.24 7.25
N GLU A 212 21.25 -10.39 7.72
CA GLU A 212 22.68 -10.65 7.95
C GLU A 212 23.54 -10.29 6.72
N GLN A 213 23.11 -10.71 5.52
CA GLN A 213 23.78 -10.38 4.26
C GLN A 213 23.74 -8.89 3.85
N TYR A 214 22.91 -8.09 4.51
CA TYR A 214 22.70 -6.65 4.23
C TYR A 214 23.18 -5.75 5.37
N GLU A 215 23.77 -6.30 6.44
CA GLU A 215 24.09 -5.56 7.66
C GLU A 215 24.94 -4.32 7.39
N LEU A 216 26.07 -4.47 6.68
CA LEU A 216 26.97 -3.36 6.37
C LEU A 216 26.24 -2.26 5.57
N PHE A 217 25.45 -2.65 4.57
CA PHE A 217 24.67 -1.71 3.78
C PHE A 217 23.65 -0.94 4.63
N LEU A 218 22.93 -1.64 5.52
CA LEU A 218 21.96 -1.01 6.40
C LEU A 218 22.65 -0.01 7.35
N CYS A 219 23.81 -0.37 7.92
CA CYS A 219 24.60 0.56 8.73
C CYS A 219 25.02 1.80 7.95
N GLU A 220 25.51 1.65 6.72
CA GLU A 220 25.87 2.77 5.85
C GLU A 220 24.65 3.64 5.51
N LEU A 221 23.51 3.02 5.21
CA LEU A 221 22.24 3.69 4.92
C LEU A 221 21.82 4.56 6.11
N PHE A 222 21.86 4.02 7.34
CA PHE A 222 21.57 4.77 8.56
C PHE A 222 22.55 5.93 8.76
N LEU A 223 23.85 5.71 8.62
CA LEU A 223 24.87 6.76 8.80
C LEU A 223 24.68 7.91 7.82
N LYS A 224 24.44 7.61 6.53
CA LYS A 224 24.18 8.64 5.51
C LYS A 224 22.94 9.47 5.85
N PHE A 225 21.87 8.81 6.30
CA PHE A 225 20.64 9.52 6.67
C PHE A 225 20.81 10.41 7.92
N PHE A 226 21.54 9.94 8.93
CA PHE A 226 21.82 10.75 10.13
C PHE A 226 22.75 11.94 9.83
N GLN A 227 23.79 11.73 9.02
CA GLN A 227 24.69 12.81 8.61
C GLN A 227 23.94 13.94 7.88
N LEU A 228 23.02 13.59 6.97
CA LEU A 228 22.18 14.55 6.25
C LEU A 228 21.26 15.37 7.18
N ASN A 229 20.81 14.79 8.30
CA ASN A 229 19.92 15.47 9.26
C ASN A 229 20.66 16.23 10.37
N SER A 230 21.93 15.89 10.65
CA SER A 230 22.75 16.61 11.64
C SER A 230 23.34 17.94 11.14
N VAL A 231 23.24 18.21 9.84
CA VAL A 231 23.81 19.39 9.16
C VAL A 231 22.72 20.41 8.77
N LYS A 232 21.44 20.14 9.05
CA LYS A 232 20.33 21.09 8.92
C LYS A 232 19.90 21.60 10.30
#